data_AF-A0A813INM5-F1
#
_entry.id   AF-A0A813INM5-F1
#
_cell.length_a   1.000
_cell.length_b   1.000
_cell.length_c   1.000
_cell.angle_alpha   90.00
_cell.angle_beta   90.00
_cell.angle_gamma   90.00
#
_symmetry.space_group_name_H-M   'P 1'
#
loop_
_entity.id
_entity.type
_entity.pdbx_description
1 polymer ?
#
loop_
_entity_poly.entity_id
_entity_poly.type
_entity_poly.pdbx_seq_one_letter_code
_entity_poly.pdbx_strand_id
1 'polypeptide(L)'
;MAGGDGNLRHVVHRRVHLERQQPASRKRFGYLEKHKDYAKRAKDYHKKEDTIKRLEQKAYFKNDDEFAFGMVNHFTNKDGKAMQKKIHLDKDEVRLLESQDARYISMREQIDKKAVQKQAERLHFLDADRPNKHVLFVDEDDMAPAPGSSVGGSSSSFSSAAKSSSGKSKSLKEFDVAAHFDTHPSLLGRKANRPRLKQLETGNFADATEPA
;
A
#
# COMPACT_ATOMS: atom_id res chain seq x y z
N MET A 1 -26.53 -14.82 66.93
CA MET A 1 -25.33 -15.67 66.84
C MET A 1 -24.45 -15.14 65.72
N ALA A 2 -23.55 -14.21 66.02
CA ALA A 2 -22.63 -13.64 65.04
C ALA A 2 -21.37 -14.53 64.99
N GLY A 3 -21.28 -15.38 63.95
CA GLY A 3 -20.14 -16.27 63.74
C GLY A 3 -18.88 -15.50 63.36
N GLY A 4 -17.89 -15.51 64.25
CA GLY A 4 -16.60 -14.82 64.12
C GLY A 4 -15.59 -15.49 63.18
N ASP A 5 -16.00 -15.97 62.01
CA ASP A 5 -15.12 -16.71 61.07
C ASP A 5 -14.51 -15.82 59.97
N GLY A 6 -14.37 -14.52 60.27
CA GLY A 6 -13.82 -13.51 59.37
C GLY A 6 -12.35 -13.16 59.59
N ASN A 7 -11.81 -13.45 60.78
CA ASN A 7 -10.65 -12.73 61.31
C ASN A 7 -9.27 -13.34 60.96
N LEU A 8 -9.20 -14.57 60.43
CA LEU A 8 -7.96 -15.23 59.98
C LEU A 8 -7.86 -15.41 58.45
N ARG A 9 -8.65 -14.64 57.68
CA ARG A 9 -8.70 -14.75 56.20
C ARG A 9 -7.36 -14.50 55.50
N HIS A 10 -6.48 -13.72 56.13
CA HIS A 10 -5.16 -13.37 55.61
C HIS A 10 -4.04 -14.28 56.15
N VAL A 11 -4.32 -15.09 57.18
CA VAL A 11 -3.35 -16.00 57.81
C VAL A 11 -3.38 -17.38 57.16
N VAL A 12 -4.55 -17.84 56.70
CA VAL A 12 -4.72 -19.13 56.02
C VAL A 12 -5.05 -18.90 54.55
N HIS A 13 -4.15 -19.31 53.64
CA HIS A 13 -4.35 -19.16 52.20
C HIS A 13 -5.53 -20.03 51.72
N ARG A 14 -6.55 -19.39 51.13
CA ARG A 14 -7.67 -20.09 50.48
C ARG A 14 -7.30 -20.46 49.06
N ARG A 15 -7.49 -21.72 48.68
CA ARG A 15 -7.23 -22.18 47.31
C ARG A 15 -8.23 -21.53 46.34
N VAL A 16 -7.71 -20.93 45.28
CA VAL A 16 -8.53 -20.47 44.16
C VAL A 16 -8.84 -21.68 43.29
N HIS A 17 -10.13 -21.98 43.10
CA HIS A 17 -10.57 -23.02 42.18
C HIS A 17 -10.82 -22.39 40.80
N LEU A 18 -10.03 -22.81 39.81
CA LEU A 18 -10.14 -22.34 38.43
C LEU A 18 -11.23 -23.11 37.67
N GLU A 19 -11.82 -22.46 36.68
CA GLU A 19 -12.85 -23.05 35.83
C GLU A 19 -12.23 -23.86 34.69
N ARG A 20 -12.87 -24.98 34.33
CA ARG A 20 -12.39 -25.90 33.26
C ARG A 20 -12.80 -25.42 31.87
N GLN A 21 -11.93 -25.66 30.89
CA GLN A 21 -12.17 -25.40 29.47
C GLN A 21 -13.12 -26.42 28.80
N GLN A 22 -13.61 -26.12 27.59
CA GLN A 22 -14.36 -27.06 26.75
C GLN A 22 -13.44 -28.20 26.27
N PRO A 23 -13.87 -29.48 26.27
CA PRO A 23 -13.07 -30.58 25.73
C PRO A 23 -12.75 -30.38 24.24
N ALA A 24 -11.55 -30.79 23.83
CA ALA A 24 -11.05 -30.58 22.47
C ALA A 24 -11.99 -31.13 21.38
N SER A 25 -12.56 -32.32 21.60
CA SER A 25 -13.52 -32.96 20.68
C SER A 25 -14.81 -32.17 20.48
N ARG A 26 -15.20 -31.34 21.46
CA ARG A 26 -16.43 -30.52 21.42
C ARG A 26 -16.16 -29.04 21.17
N LYS A 27 -14.92 -28.67 20.85
CA LYS A 27 -14.53 -27.28 20.56
C LYS A 27 -15.36 -26.64 19.44
N ARG A 28 -15.90 -27.45 18.51
CA ARG A 28 -16.78 -27.01 17.42
C ARG A 28 -18.07 -26.32 17.90
N PHE A 29 -18.55 -26.61 19.11
CA PHE A 29 -19.75 -25.99 19.69
C PHE A 29 -19.48 -24.68 20.43
N GLY A 30 -18.23 -24.20 20.41
CA GLY A 30 -17.83 -22.98 21.11
C GLY A 30 -17.57 -23.19 22.61
N TYR A 31 -17.64 -22.10 23.36
CA TYR A 31 -17.31 -22.06 24.78
C TYR A 31 -18.27 -22.91 25.63
N LEU A 32 -17.73 -23.59 26.65
CA LEU A 32 -18.53 -24.36 27.60
C LEU A 32 -19.11 -23.42 28.66
N GLU A 33 -20.37 -23.05 28.48
CA GLU A 33 -21.09 -22.18 29.40
C GLU A 33 -21.12 -22.74 30.82
N LYS A 34 -20.96 -21.84 31.79
CA LYS A 34 -21.03 -22.17 33.22
C LYS A 34 -22.30 -21.61 33.84
N HIS A 35 -22.54 -21.94 35.12
CA HIS A 35 -23.73 -21.49 35.84
C HIS A 35 -23.87 -19.96 35.84
N LYS A 36 -22.77 -19.21 35.91
CA LYS A 36 -22.77 -17.74 35.82
C LYS A 36 -23.31 -17.25 34.48
N ASP A 37 -22.95 -17.91 33.38
CA ASP A 37 -23.40 -17.56 32.03
C ASP A 37 -24.86 -17.95 31.83
N TYR A 38 -25.25 -19.14 32.29
CA TYR A 38 -26.64 -19.59 32.33
C TYR A 38 -27.52 -18.59 33.09
N ALA A 39 -27.10 -18.15 34.28
CA ALA A 39 -27.86 -17.19 35.07
C ALA A 39 -28.05 -15.85 34.33
N LYS A 40 -27.03 -15.37 33.60
CA LYS A 40 -27.16 -14.18 32.75
C LYS A 40 -28.13 -14.41 31.59
N ARG A 41 -28.01 -15.54 30.89
CA ARG A 41 -28.91 -15.90 29.78
C ARG A 41 -30.36 -16.06 30.24
N ALA A 42 -30.61 -16.75 31.35
CA ALA A 42 -31.94 -16.96 31.90
C ALA A 42 -32.60 -15.63 32.28
N LYS A 43 -31.84 -14.71 32.91
CA LYS A 43 -32.33 -13.36 33.22
C LYS A 43 -32.70 -12.58 31.95
N ASP A 44 -31.87 -12.62 30.92
CA ASP A 44 -32.16 -11.94 29.64
C ASP A 44 -33.38 -12.55 28.94
N TYR A 45 -33.50 -13.88 28.94
CA TYR A 45 -34.65 -14.58 28.39
C TYR A 45 -35.96 -14.19 29.09
N HIS A 46 -36.01 -14.26 30.42
CA HIS A 46 -37.20 -13.86 31.17
C HIS A 46 -37.52 -12.37 31.02
N LYS A 47 -36.49 -11.50 30.97
CA LYS A 47 -36.70 -10.08 30.66
C LYS A 47 -37.40 -9.91 29.32
N LYS A 48 -36.97 -10.63 28.29
CA LYS A 48 -37.59 -10.60 26.95
C LYS A 48 -39.01 -11.15 26.99
N GLU A 49 -39.24 -12.29 27.63
CA GLU A 49 -40.59 -12.85 27.80
C GLU A 49 -41.53 -11.87 28.51
N ASP A 50 -41.09 -11.27 29.61
CA ASP A 50 -41.89 -10.29 30.36
C ASP A 50 -42.18 -9.03 29.54
N THR A 51 -41.23 -8.60 28.69
CA THR A 51 -41.49 -7.49 27.75
C THR A 51 -42.51 -7.87 26.69
N ILE A 52 -42.45 -9.09 26.14
CA ILE A 52 -43.40 -9.57 25.15
C ILE A 52 -44.80 -9.66 25.76
N LYS A 53 -44.94 -10.30 26.93
CA LYS A 53 -46.22 -10.39 27.65
C LYS A 53 -46.84 -9.01 27.93
N ARG A 54 -46.02 -8.03 28.32
CA ARG A 54 -46.49 -6.65 28.53
C ARG A 54 -46.95 -5.99 27.24
N LEU A 55 -46.25 -6.22 26.13
CA LEU A 55 -46.63 -5.70 24.82
C LEU A 55 -47.91 -6.36 24.31
N GLU A 56 -48.07 -7.67 24.52
CA GLU A 56 -49.30 -8.41 24.20
C GLU A 56 -50.50 -7.88 24.98
N GLN A 57 -50.35 -7.65 26.29
CA GLN A 57 -51.40 -7.04 27.11
C GLN A 57 -51.78 -5.64 26.59
N LYS A 58 -50.78 -4.80 26.29
CA LYS A 58 -51.03 -3.46 25.72
C LYS A 58 -51.75 -3.53 24.36
N ALA A 59 -51.36 -4.47 23.49
CA ALA A 59 -52.00 -4.67 22.20
C ALA A 59 -53.44 -5.17 22.36
N TYR A 60 -53.71 -6.04 23.34
CA TYR A 60 -55.05 -6.54 23.63
C TYR A 60 -55.99 -5.44 24.13
N PHE A 61 -55.50 -4.57 25.03
CA PHE A 61 -56.28 -3.46 25.58
C PHE A 61 -56.20 -2.17 24.74
N LYS A 62 -55.78 -2.26 23.48
CA LYS A 62 -55.71 -1.11 22.57
C LYS A 62 -57.13 -0.58 22.29
N ASN A 63 -57.29 0.74 22.34
CA ASN A 63 -58.51 1.40 21.86
C ASN A 63 -58.40 1.65 20.35
N ASP A 64 -59.39 1.21 19.56
CA ASP A 64 -59.34 1.35 18.10
C ASP A 64 -59.58 2.78 17.61
N ASP A 65 -60.28 3.59 18.39
CA ASP A 65 -60.54 5.01 18.09
C ASP A 65 -59.49 5.95 18.71
N GLU A 66 -58.35 5.44 19.17
CA GLU A 66 -57.30 6.28 19.75
C GLU A 66 -56.69 7.23 18.72
N PHE A 67 -56.60 8.52 19.08
CA PHE A 67 -55.94 9.53 18.26
C PHE A 67 -54.90 10.30 19.08
N ALA A 68 -53.65 10.28 18.62
CA ALA A 68 -52.57 11.10 19.12
C ALA A 68 -52.04 12.01 18.00
N PHE A 69 -51.71 13.26 18.32
CA PHE A 69 -51.20 14.23 17.32
C PHE A 69 -49.94 13.76 16.56
N GLY A 70 -49.15 12.88 17.18
CA GLY A 70 -47.99 12.25 16.52
C GLY A 70 -48.35 11.35 15.33
N MET A 71 -49.58 10.84 15.26
CA MET A 71 -50.06 9.98 14.16
C MET A 71 -50.15 10.75 12.84
N VAL A 72 -50.28 12.08 12.85
CA VAL A 72 -50.35 12.91 11.64
C VAL A 72 -49.04 12.88 10.84
N ASN A 73 -47.91 12.75 11.55
CA ASN A 73 -46.57 12.77 10.94
C ASN A 73 -45.95 11.37 10.80
N HIS A 74 -46.56 10.35 11.40
CA HIS A 74 -46.06 8.98 11.43
C HIS A 74 -46.76 8.13 10.36
N PHE A 75 -45.98 7.62 9.41
CA PHE A 75 -46.49 6.80 8.32
C PHE A 75 -46.18 5.31 8.57
N THR A 76 -47.18 4.45 8.40
CA THR A 76 -47.02 2.99 8.48
C THR A 76 -47.17 2.36 7.10
N ASN A 77 -46.47 1.24 6.90
CA ASN A 77 -46.63 0.39 5.73
C ASN A 77 -47.97 -0.37 5.77
N LYS A 78 -48.34 -1.00 4.64
CA LYS A 78 -49.47 -1.96 4.58
C LYS A 78 -49.34 -3.09 5.61
N ASP A 79 -48.11 -3.45 5.99
CA ASP A 79 -47.79 -4.46 7.01
C ASP A 79 -47.81 -3.90 8.46
N GLY A 80 -48.18 -2.63 8.67
CA GLY A 80 -48.25 -2.00 9.98
C GLY A 80 -46.91 -1.56 10.59
N LYS A 81 -45.78 -1.79 9.91
CA LYS A 81 -44.45 -1.35 10.36
C LYS A 81 -44.26 0.15 10.11
N ALA A 82 -43.65 0.85 11.08
CA ALA A 82 -43.28 2.25 10.97
C ALA A 82 -42.31 2.48 9.79
N MET A 83 -42.61 3.48 8.95
CA MET A 83 -41.70 3.98 7.93
C MET A 83 -40.99 5.22 8.42
N GLN A 84 -39.69 5.30 8.15
CA GLN A 84 -38.98 6.57 8.22
C GLN A 84 -39.32 7.39 6.98
N LYS A 85 -39.71 8.65 7.19
CA LYS A 85 -39.94 9.58 6.10
C LYS A 85 -38.61 9.79 5.36
N LYS A 86 -38.55 9.42 4.09
CA LYS A 86 -37.42 9.79 3.24
C LYS A 86 -37.47 11.30 3.05
N ILE A 87 -36.39 11.98 3.39
CA ILE A 87 -36.23 13.41 3.10
C ILE A 87 -35.99 13.50 1.60
N HIS A 88 -36.95 14.07 0.88
CA HIS A 88 -36.76 14.43 -0.52
C HIS A 88 -36.17 15.83 -0.53
N LEU A 89 -34.94 15.94 -1.05
CA LEU A 89 -34.30 17.23 -1.28
C LEU A 89 -34.92 17.88 -2.51
N ASP A 90 -35.03 19.20 -2.47
CA ASP A 90 -35.46 19.94 -3.65
C ASP A 90 -34.38 19.87 -4.75
N LYS A 91 -34.78 20.05 -6.00
CA LYS A 91 -33.87 19.95 -7.15
C LYS A 91 -32.70 20.92 -7.04
N ASP A 92 -32.93 22.11 -6.47
CA ASP A 92 -31.90 23.12 -6.29
C ASP A 92 -30.92 22.75 -5.16
N GLU A 93 -31.40 22.09 -4.10
CA GLU A 93 -30.54 21.53 -3.04
C GLU A 93 -29.65 20.41 -3.59
N VAL A 94 -30.21 19.53 -4.43
CA VAL A 94 -29.44 18.47 -5.10
C VAL A 94 -28.36 19.06 -5.99
N ARG A 95 -28.69 20.05 -6.83
CA ARG A 95 -27.71 20.76 -7.69
C ARG A 95 -26.60 21.42 -6.89
N LEU A 96 -26.93 21.99 -5.73
CA LEU A 96 -25.96 22.59 -4.83
C LEU A 96 -24.98 21.54 -4.29
N LEU A 97 -25.49 20.38 -3.85
CA LEU A 97 -24.68 19.25 -3.38
C LEU A 97 -23.77 18.73 -4.49
N GLU A 98 -24.31 18.46 -5.67
CA GLU A 98 -23.55 18.00 -6.84
C GLU A 98 -22.42 19.00 -7.22
N SER A 99 -22.71 20.30 -7.16
CA SER A 99 -21.71 21.34 -7.41
C SER A 99 -20.62 21.37 -6.33
N GLN A 100 -20.96 21.13 -5.06
CA GLN A 100 -19.98 21.04 -3.97
C GLN A 100 -19.08 19.82 -4.14
N ASP A 101 -19.66 18.66 -4.47
CA ASP A 101 -18.93 17.41 -4.68
C ASP A 101 -17.98 17.52 -5.87
N ALA A 102 -18.42 18.10 -7.00
CA ALA A 102 -17.55 18.33 -8.16
C ALA A 102 -16.35 19.24 -7.81
N ARG A 103 -16.57 20.29 -7.00
CA ARG A 103 -15.48 21.15 -6.51
C ARG A 103 -14.52 20.39 -5.60
N TYR A 104 -15.03 19.53 -4.72
CA TYR A 104 -14.18 18.72 -3.84
C TYR A 104 -13.32 17.73 -4.63
N ILE A 105 -13.91 17.03 -5.60
CA ILE A 105 -13.21 16.07 -6.45
C ILE A 105 -12.12 16.76 -7.26
N SER A 106 -12.41 17.90 -7.90
CA SER A 106 -11.42 18.65 -8.67
C SER A 106 -10.28 19.18 -7.80
N MET A 107 -10.57 19.69 -6.59
CA MET A 107 -9.55 20.07 -5.62
C MET A 107 -8.68 18.88 -5.23
N ARG A 108 -9.29 17.73 -4.94
CA ARG A 108 -8.56 16.52 -4.54
C ARG A 108 -7.66 16.00 -5.67
N GLU A 109 -8.17 16.00 -6.90
CA GLU A 109 -7.41 15.66 -8.09
C GLU A 109 -6.19 16.56 -8.26
N GLN A 110 -6.32 17.87 -8.05
CA GLN A 110 -5.18 18.80 -8.12
C GLN A 110 -4.13 18.51 -7.04
N ILE A 111 -4.55 18.19 -5.81
CA ILE A 111 -3.63 17.80 -4.73
C ILE A 111 -2.85 16.55 -5.13
N ASP A 112 -3.56 15.52 -5.60
CA ASP A 112 -2.94 14.25 -5.99
C ASP A 112 -2.02 14.43 -7.21
N LYS A 113 -2.40 15.24 -8.21
CA LYS A 113 -1.52 15.63 -9.33
C LYS A 113 -0.23 16.29 -8.87
N LYS A 114 -0.31 17.25 -7.93
CA LYS A 114 0.88 17.92 -7.38
C LYS A 114 1.74 16.95 -6.56
N ALA A 115 1.13 16.03 -5.82
CA ALA A 115 1.85 15.00 -5.08
C ALA A 115 2.63 14.07 -6.04
N VAL A 116 2.00 13.64 -7.13
CA VAL A 116 2.64 12.83 -8.18
C VAL A 116 3.79 13.60 -8.84
N GLN A 117 3.60 14.88 -9.18
CA GLN A 117 4.66 15.72 -9.77
C GLN A 117 5.87 15.82 -8.84
N LYS A 118 5.65 16.17 -7.56
CA LYS A 118 6.72 16.25 -6.56
C LYS A 118 7.46 14.91 -6.39
N GLN A 119 6.74 13.80 -6.43
CA GLN A 119 7.34 12.48 -6.35
C GLN A 119 8.13 12.15 -7.62
N ALA A 120 7.62 12.49 -8.80
CA ALA A 120 8.30 12.30 -10.08
C ALA A 120 9.59 13.14 -10.18
N GLU A 121 9.58 14.38 -9.69
CA GLU A 121 10.77 15.25 -9.63
C GLU A 121 11.86 14.67 -8.73
N ARG A 122 11.46 14.07 -7.59
CA ARG A 122 12.39 13.39 -6.67
C ARG A 122 12.97 12.09 -7.26
N LEU A 123 12.26 11.46 -8.20
CA LEU A 123 12.69 10.22 -8.83
C LEU A 123 13.67 10.52 -9.99
N HIS A 124 14.95 10.20 -9.79
CA HIS A 124 15.98 10.47 -10.80
C HIS A 124 15.98 9.51 -12.01
N PHE A 125 15.10 8.50 -12.04
CA PHE A 125 14.93 7.52 -13.14
C PHE A 125 16.25 6.97 -13.72
N LEU A 126 17.26 6.71 -12.88
CA LEU A 126 18.61 6.33 -13.32
C LEU A 126 18.65 4.99 -14.08
N ASP A 127 17.84 4.02 -13.66
CA ASP A 127 17.76 2.68 -14.25
C ASP A 127 16.58 2.50 -15.22
N ALA A 128 15.87 3.58 -15.56
CA ALA A 128 14.76 3.49 -16.52
C ALA A 128 15.30 3.34 -17.96
N ASP A 129 14.79 2.35 -18.69
CA ASP A 129 15.12 2.11 -20.11
C ASP A 129 14.54 3.21 -21.02
N ARG A 130 15.18 4.38 -20.99
CA ARG A 130 14.89 5.49 -21.93
C ARG A 130 15.64 5.25 -23.24
N PRO A 131 14.98 5.23 -24.41
CA PRO A 131 15.68 5.12 -25.68
C PRO A 131 16.46 6.41 -25.97
N ASN A 132 17.74 6.45 -25.59
CA ASN A 132 18.65 7.53 -25.93
C ASN A 132 19.76 6.99 -26.84
N LYS A 133 20.10 7.73 -27.91
CA LYS A 133 21.13 7.36 -28.89
C LYS A 133 22.42 8.11 -28.56
N HIS A 134 23.46 7.39 -28.14
CA HIS A 134 24.81 7.94 -27.94
C HIS A 134 25.67 7.66 -29.17
N VAL A 135 26.07 8.69 -29.91
CA VAL A 135 26.89 8.58 -31.13
C VAL A 135 28.35 8.83 -30.77
N LEU A 136 29.24 7.91 -31.18
CA LEU A 136 30.69 8.05 -31.02
C LEU A 136 31.31 8.41 -32.36
N PHE A 137 32.16 9.44 -32.37
CA PHE A 137 33.00 9.78 -33.50
C PHE A 137 34.40 9.27 -33.20
N VAL A 138 34.94 8.44 -34.09
CA VAL A 138 36.26 7.82 -33.93
C VAL A 138 37.07 8.20 -35.16
N ASP A 139 38.20 8.85 -34.94
CA ASP A 139 39.15 9.20 -35.98
C ASP A 139 40.02 7.98 -36.33
N GLU A 140 40.47 7.89 -37.58
CA GLU A 140 41.15 6.69 -38.12
C GLU A 140 42.48 6.38 -37.41
N ASP A 141 43.11 7.38 -36.79
CA ASP A 141 44.38 7.26 -36.06
C ASP A 141 44.22 6.82 -34.59
N ASP A 142 43.05 7.09 -33.98
CA ASP A 142 42.71 6.69 -32.61
C ASP A 142 42.17 5.25 -32.53
N MET A 143 41.96 4.64 -33.69
CA MET A 143 41.62 3.23 -33.86
C MET A 143 42.87 2.33 -33.74
N ALA A 144 43.80 2.67 -32.86
CA ALA A 144 44.95 1.83 -32.57
C ALA A 144 44.52 0.70 -31.61
N PRO A 145 44.86 -0.57 -31.91
CA PRO A 145 44.52 -1.67 -31.02
C PRO A 145 45.20 -1.45 -29.66
N ALA A 146 44.45 -1.67 -28.58
CA ALA A 146 44.90 -1.49 -27.20
C ALA A 146 46.31 -2.07 -26.96
N PRO A 147 47.12 -1.47 -26.06
CA PRO A 147 48.46 -1.95 -25.73
C PRO A 147 48.36 -3.31 -25.02
N GLY A 148 48.32 -4.38 -25.82
CA GLY A 148 48.07 -5.75 -25.36
C GLY A 148 47.88 -6.78 -26.48
N SER A 149 47.63 -6.38 -27.74
CA SER A 149 47.68 -7.29 -28.88
C SER A 149 49.06 -7.24 -29.56
N SER A 150 49.99 -8.06 -29.10
CA SER A 150 51.31 -8.22 -29.70
C SER A 150 51.24 -9.04 -30.99
N VAL A 151 51.31 -8.37 -32.15
CA VAL A 151 51.82 -8.99 -33.39
C VAL A 151 52.69 -7.96 -34.11
N GLY A 152 53.98 -8.25 -34.21
CA GLY A 152 54.98 -7.41 -34.86
C GLY A 152 54.92 -7.50 -36.39
N GLY A 153 55.34 -6.41 -37.04
CA GLY A 153 55.53 -6.36 -38.49
C GLY A 153 55.78 -4.94 -38.98
N SER A 154 57.04 -4.58 -39.18
CA SER A 154 57.47 -3.34 -39.84
C SER A 154 57.19 -3.40 -41.35
N SER A 155 56.76 -2.28 -41.95
CA SER A 155 57.49 -1.63 -43.06
C SER A 155 56.69 -0.47 -43.63
N SER A 156 57.37 0.66 -43.75
CA SER A 156 57.01 1.85 -44.51
C SER A 156 56.81 1.56 -46.00
N SER A 157 55.68 2.00 -46.56
CA SER A 157 55.62 2.44 -47.96
C SER A 157 54.37 3.29 -48.18
N PHE A 158 54.63 4.55 -48.50
CA PHE A 158 53.68 5.51 -49.04
C PHE A 158 53.11 4.98 -50.36
N SER A 159 51.79 4.86 -50.47
CA SER A 159 51.13 4.68 -51.77
C SER A 159 49.74 5.33 -51.76
N SER A 160 49.64 6.41 -52.54
CA SER A 160 48.47 6.95 -53.24
C SER A 160 47.07 6.48 -52.79
N ALA A 161 46.37 7.36 -52.08
CA ALA A 161 45.00 7.16 -51.65
C ALA A 161 44.00 7.33 -52.82
N ALA A 162 43.65 6.23 -53.47
CA ALA A 162 42.32 6.05 -54.05
C ALA A 162 41.35 5.74 -52.91
N LYS A 163 40.42 6.67 -52.63
CA LYS A 163 39.45 6.59 -51.53
C LYS A 163 38.42 5.51 -51.84
N SER A 164 38.70 4.26 -51.43
CA SER A 164 37.74 3.16 -51.48
C SER A 164 36.96 3.10 -50.16
N SER A 165 35.63 3.21 -50.26
CA SER A 165 34.69 3.27 -49.13
C SER A 165 34.38 1.91 -48.48
N SER A 166 35.00 0.82 -48.96
CA SER A 166 34.72 -0.54 -48.51
C SER A 166 35.55 -1.01 -47.31
N GLY A 167 36.72 -0.40 -47.05
CA GLY A 167 37.55 -0.68 -45.88
C GLY A 167 37.02 -0.05 -44.58
N LYS A 168 36.31 1.07 -44.68
CA LYS A 168 35.77 1.87 -43.56
C LYS A 168 34.78 1.13 -42.66
N SER A 169 34.07 0.14 -43.20
CA SER A 169 33.00 -0.57 -42.49
C SER A 169 33.48 -1.84 -41.77
N LYS A 170 34.69 -2.32 -42.06
CA LYS A 170 35.28 -3.49 -41.39
C LYS A 170 35.98 -3.10 -40.09
N SER A 171 36.74 -2.01 -40.10
CA SER A 171 37.42 -1.49 -38.91
C SER A 171 36.44 -1.12 -37.80
N LEU A 172 35.34 -0.41 -38.11
CA LEU A 172 34.33 -0.02 -37.12
C LEU A 172 33.62 -1.19 -36.41
N LYS A 173 33.67 -2.42 -36.97
CA LYS A 173 33.06 -3.61 -36.34
C LYS A 173 33.90 -4.19 -35.22
N GLU A 174 35.19 -3.88 -35.20
CA GLU A 174 36.16 -4.38 -34.21
C GLU A 174 36.43 -3.38 -33.08
N PHE A 175 35.69 -2.25 -33.05
CA PHE A 175 35.84 -1.22 -32.03
C PHE A 175 35.35 -1.72 -30.65
N ASP A 176 36.26 -1.85 -29.69
CA ASP A 176 35.91 -2.18 -28.31
C ASP A 176 35.48 -0.93 -27.53
N VAL A 177 34.18 -0.85 -27.27
CA VAL A 177 33.58 0.24 -26.50
C VAL A 177 34.01 0.21 -25.03
N ALA A 178 34.29 -0.96 -24.45
CA ALA A 178 34.73 -1.06 -23.06
C ALA A 178 36.11 -0.44 -22.85
N ALA A 179 37.05 -0.77 -23.74
CA ALA A 179 38.40 -0.21 -23.75
C ALA A 179 38.41 1.30 -23.98
N HIS A 180 37.62 1.82 -24.93
CA HIS A 180 37.54 3.27 -25.20
C HIS A 180 37.14 4.09 -23.95
N PHE A 181 36.29 3.53 -23.09
CA PHE A 181 35.86 4.20 -21.85
C PHE A 181 36.69 3.82 -20.61
N ASP A 182 37.65 2.90 -20.71
CA ASP A 182 38.36 2.30 -19.58
C ASP A 182 37.42 1.72 -18.50
N THR A 183 36.31 1.09 -18.91
CA THR A 183 35.28 0.55 -18.00
C THR A 183 35.09 -0.94 -18.15
N HIS A 184 34.60 -1.59 -17.09
CA HIS A 184 34.27 -3.02 -17.14
C HIS A 184 33.03 -3.26 -18.04
N PRO A 185 33.01 -4.32 -18.89
CA PRO A 185 31.93 -4.55 -19.86
C PRO A 185 30.52 -4.67 -19.25
N SER A 186 30.40 -5.14 -18.00
CA SER A 186 29.11 -5.21 -17.29
C SER A 186 28.49 -3.84 -16.96
N LEU A 187 29.29 -2.77 -16.94
CA LEU A 187 28.85 -1.42 -16.63
C LEU A 187 28.41 -0.64 -17.88
N LEU A 188 28.68 -1.15 -19.09
CA LEU A 188 28.28 -0.53 -20.35
C LEU A 188 26.76 -0.40 -20.47
N GLY A 189 26.00 -1.30 -19.84
CA GLY A 189 24.54 -1.25 -19.81
C GLY A 189 23.95 -0.10 -18.97
N ARG A 190 24.69 0.39 -17.96
CA ARG A 190 24.25 1.52 -17.12
C ARG A 190 24.44 2.82 -17.88
N LYS A 191 23.66 3.88 -17.67
CA LYS A 191 23.85 5.17 -18.38
C LYS A 191 24.53 6.24 -17.52
N ALA A 192 24.16 6.29 -16.25
CA ALA A 192 24.79 7.13 -15.25
C ALA A 192 25.80 6.32 -14.44
N ASN A 193 26.78 7.01 -13.83
CA ASN A 193 27.76 6.42 -12.92
C ASN A 193 28.50 5.20 -13.49
N ARG A 194 29.29 5.43 -14.54
CA ARG A 194 30.21 4.45 -15.16
C ARG A 194 31.64 4.73 -14.69
N PRO A 195 32.08 4.22 -13.53
CA PRO A 195 33.45 4.44 -13.05
C PRO A 195 34.47 3.73 -13.93
N ARG A 196 35.62 4.39 -14.14
CA ARG A 196 36.78 3.79 -14.82
C ARG A 196 37.43 2.73 -13.92
N LEU A 197 38.14 1.77 -14.50
CA LEU A 197 38.86 0.72 -13.76
C LEU A 197 39.81 1.30 -12.70
N LYS A 198 40.57 2.34 -13.05
CA LYS A 198 41.45 3.06 -12.10
C LYS A 198 40.71 3.73 -10.94
N GLN A 199 39.47 4.18 -11.16
CA GLN A 199 38.64 4.79 -10.10
C GLN A 199 38.10 3.72 -9.13
N LEU A 200 37.80 2.52 -9.65
CA LEU A 200 37.42 1.38 -8.81
C LEU A 200 38.59 0.89 -7.95
N GLU A 201 39.81 0.89 -8.50
CA GLU A 201 41.03 0.52 -7.77
C GLU A 201 41.38 1.52 -6.67
N THR A 202 41.22 2.82 -6.94
CA THR A 202 41.57 3.90 -5.99
C THR A 202 40.46 4.24 -5.00
N GLY A 203 39.22 3.81 -5.26
CA GLY A 203 38.05 4.12 -4.43
C GLY A 203 37.66 5.60 -4.39
N ASN A 204 38.26 6.43 -5.25
CA ASN A 204 38.00 7.87 -5.28
C ASN A 204 36.77 8.18 -6.14
N PHE A 205 35.61 8.26 -5.50
CA PHE A 205 34.34 8.64 -6.12
C PHE A 205 33.94 10.06 -5.71
N ALA A 206 33.37 10.82 -6.65
CA ALA A 206 32.99 12.23 -6.44
C ALA A 206 31.94 12.46 -5.32
N ASP A 207 31.20 11.41 -4.91
CA ASP A 207 30.18 11.45 -3.86
C ASP A 207 30.70 11.03 -2.47
N ALA A 208 32.01 10.81 -2.31
CA ALA A 208 32.61 10.56 -1.00
C ALA A 208 32.66 11.89 -0.21
N THR A 209 31.54 12.28 0.38
CA THR A 209 31.52 13.32 1.42
C THR A 209 32.44 12.87 2.55
N GLU A 210 33.45 13.67 2.88
CA GLU A 210 34.26 13.40 4.07
C GLU A 210 33.34 13.29 5.29
N PRO A 211 33.53 12.29 6.17
CA PRO A 211 32.78 12.20 7.40
C PRO A 211 33.08 13.43 8.28
N ALA A 212 32.03 14.12 8.72
CA ALA A 212 32.12 15.19 9.71
C ALA A 212 32.60 14.68 11.07
#